data_AF-A0A914FM52-F1
#
_entry.id   AF-A0A914FM52-F1
#
_cell.length_a   1.000
_cell.length_b   1.000
_cell.length_c   1.000
_cell.angle_alpha   90.00
_cell.angle_beta   90.00
_cell.angle_gamma   90.00
#
_symmetry.space_group_name_H-M   'P 1'
#
loop_
_entity.id
_entity.type
_entity.pdbx_description
1 polymer ?
#
loop_
_entity_poly.entity_id
_entity_poly.type
_entity_poly.pdbx_seq_one_letter_code
_entity_poly.pdbx_strand_id
1 'polypeptide(L)'
;MWNRIKRKNIKALDLKMVQMVFAAVFVFSGYRLWQMKQEEKPSPIIPAQSFERYVKIQKEAKRKLEMLKYMVCLREHKNKNEDCRYAAKDYFQCRMDAGLMDKDAWPRLGFK
;
A
#
# COMPACT_ATOMS: atom_id res chain seq x y z
N MET A 1 -74.34 -13.50 -17.23
CA MET A 1 -73.24 -14.17 -17.97
C MET A 1 -71.97 -13.36 -17.79
N TRP A 2 -70.93 -14.00 -17.25
CA TRP A 2 -69.59 -13.46 -17.04
C TRP A 2 -68.87 -13.12 -18.36
N ASN A 3 -67.84 -12.26 -18.25
CA ASN A 3 -66.67 -12.05 -19.13
C ASN A 3 -66.73 -10.87 -20.12
N ARG A 4 -65.70 -10.01 -20.29
CA ARG A 4 -64.36 -9.88 -19.65
C ARG A 4 -63.78 -8.49 -20.02
N ILE A 5 -62.88 -8.01 -19.16
CA ILE A 5 -62.39 -6.64 -19.01
C ILE A 5 -61.34 -6.22 -20.07
N LYS A 6 -61.46 -4.92 -20.43
CA LYS A 6 -60.51 -3.91 -20.96
C LYS A 6 -59.03 -4.30 -21.14
N ARG A 7 -58.40 -3.72 -22.19
CA ARG A 7 -57.07 -3.11 -22.11
C ARG A 7 -56.93 -1.98 -23.15
N LYS A 8 -56.88 -0.73 -22.67
CA LYS A 8 -56.56 0.47 -23.46
C LYS A 8 -55.05 0.47 -23.72
N ASN A 9 -54.65 0.50 -24.99
CA ASN A 9 -53.24 0.62 -25.39
C ASN A 9 -52.79 2.08 -25.25
N ILE A 10 -52.03 2.36 -24.20
CA ILE A 10 -51.26 3.60 -24.00
C ILE A 10 -49.94 3.40 -24.75
N LYS A 11 -49.83 3.98 -25.96
CA LYS A 11 -48.56 4.05 -26.70
C LYS A 11 -48.07 5.48 -26.73
N ALA A 12 -47.23 5.82 -25.76
CA ALA A 12 -46.18 6.83 -25.84
C ALA A 12 -45.46 6.85 -24.48
N LEU A 13 -44.82 5.72 -24.13
CA LEU A 13 -43.87 5.72 -23.03
C LEU A 13 -42.56 6.25 -23.59
N ASP A 14 -42.19 7.44 -23.13
CA ASP A 14 -41.02 8.22 -23.53
C ASP A 14 -39.73 7.38 -23.48
N LEU A 15 -39.01 7.33 -24.60
CA LEU A 15 -37.73 6.64 -24.77
C LEU A 15 -36.69 7.08 -23.73
N LYS A 16 -36.84 8.31 -23.19
CA LYS A 16 -36.03 8.82 -22.07
C LYS A 16 -36.24 8.04 -20.78
N MET A 17 -37.46 7.57 -20.51
CA MET A 17 -37.76 6.80 -19.29
C MET A 17 -37.08 5.42 -19.35
N VAL A 18 -37.07 4.80 -20.52
CA VAL A 18 -36.37 3.51 -20.76
C VAL A 18 -34.87 3.70 -20.59
N GLN A 19 -34.27 4.75 -21.17
CA GLN A 19 -32.85 5.04 -21.01
C GLN A 19 -32.44 5.34 -19.55
N MET A 20 -33.27 6.03 -18.78
CA MET A 20 -33.00 6.29 -17.36
C MET A 20 -33.05 5.00 -16.52
N VAL A 21 -33.98 4.08 -16.83
CA VAL A 21 -34.05 2.77 -16.16
C VAL A 21 -32.85 1.89 -16.53
N PHE A 22 -32.40 1.88 -17.78
CA PHE A 22 -31.21 1.12 -18.20
C PHE A 22 -29.91 1.67 -17.59
N ALA A 23 -29.76 2.99 -17.48
CA ALA A 23 -28.62 3.60 -16.78
C ALA A 23 -28.62 3.26 -15.28
N ALA A 24 -29.79 3.28 -14.63
CA ALA A 24 -29.93 2.90 -13.23
C ALA A 24 -29.62 1.41 -12.99
N VAL A 25 -29.92 0.52 -13.94
CA VAL A 25 -29.61 -0.91 -13.80
C VAL A 25 -28.13 -1.21 -14.07
N PHE A 26 -27.49 -0.54 -15.04
CA PHE A 26 -26.09 -0.79 -15.38
C PHE A 26 -25.07 -0.19 -14.40
N VAL A 27 -25.41 0.90 -13.72
CA VAL A 27 -24.52 1.50 -12.71
C VAL A 27 -24.53 0.70 -11.41
N PHE A 28 -25.59 -0.05 -11.08
CA PHE A 28 -25.67 -0.79 -9.82
C PHE A 28 -25.04 -2.20 -9.84
N SER A 29 -24.89 -2.84 -11.00
CA SER A 29 -24.30 -4.20 -11.07
C SER A 29 -22.76 -4.19 -11.11
N GLY A 30 -22.14 -3.23 -11.79
CA GLY A 30 -20.67 -3.13 -11.88
C GLY A 30 -20.01 -2.52 -10.65
N TYR A 31 -20.65 -1.57 -9.98
CA TYR A 31 -20.07 -0.90 -8.80
C TYR A 31 -20.01 -1.81 -7.56
N ARG A 32 -20.91 -2.79 -7.45
CA ARG A 32 -20.99 -3.69 -6.29
C ARG A 32 -19.83 -4.69 -6.20
N LEU A 33 -19.16 -4.98 -7.32
CA LEU A 33 -18.00 -5.87 -7.40
C LEU A 33 -16.66 -5.15 -7.21
N TRP A 34 -16.59 -3.84 -7.47
CA TRP A 34 -15.36 -3.06 -7.30
C TRP A 34 -15.05 -2.74 -5.83
N GLN A 35 -16.07 -2.67 -4.95
CA GLN A 35 -15.89 -2.28 -3.55
C GLN A 35 -15.24 -3.32 -2.63
N MET A 36 -15.09 -4.59 -3.03
CA MET A 36 -14.53 -5.63 -2.16
C MET A 36 -12.98 -5.67 -2.13
N LYS A 37 -12.30 -4.82 -2.92
CA LYS A 37 -10.84 -4.89 -3.09
C LYS A 37 -10.15 -3.54 -3.02
N GLN A 38 -10.53 -2.72 -2.04
CA GLN A 38 -9.68 -1.65 -1.54
C GLN A 38 -9.39 -1.99 -0.07
N GLU A 39 -8.10 -2.19 0.21
CA GLU A 39 -7.57 -2.47 1.53
C GLU A 39 -7.96 -1.35 2.50
N GLU A 40 -9.03 -1.54 3.26
CA GLU A 40 -9.13 -0.90 4.56
C GLU A 40 -8.08 -1.62 5.44
N LYS A 41 -6.81 -1.22 5.32
CA LYS A 41 -5.88 -1.44 6.43
C LYS A 41 -6.52 -0.67 7.58
N PRO A 42 -7.00 -1.35 8.63
CA PRO A 42 -7.68 -0.67 9.70
C PRO A 42 -6.74 0.41 10.21
N SER A 43 -7.17 1.66 10.09
CA SER A 43 -6.45 2.78 10.68
C SER A 43 -6.23 2.42 12.16
N PRO A 44 -4.99 2.44 12.67
CA PRO A 44 -4.74 2.13 14.06
C PRO A 44 -5.59 3.07 14.93
N ILE A 45 -6.36 2.53 15.88
CA ILE A 45 -7.22 3.27 16.84
C ILE A 45 -6.36 4.13 17.81
N ILE A 46 -5.04 4.11 17.62
CA ILE A 46 -4.06 4.79 18.46
C ILE A 46 -3.94 6.24 17.98
N PRO A 47 -3.98 7.25 18.88
CA PRO A 47 -3.84 8.66 18.51
C PRO A 47 -2.60 8.86 17.62
N ALA A 48 -2.71 9.66 16.55
CA ALA A 48 -1.67 9.80 15.52
C ALA A 48 -0.25 10.03 16.09
N GLN A 49 -0.13 10.73 17.23
CA GLN A 49 1.12 10.93 17.96
C GLN A 49 1.78 9.62 18.47
N SER A 50 0.99 8.65 18.91
CA SER A 50 1.46 7.34 19.36
C SER A 50 1.88 6.44 18.19
N PHE A 51 1.20 6.55 17.06
CA PHE A 51 1.56 5.81 15.85
C PHE A 51 2.90 6.30 15.27
N GLU A 52 3.10 7.62 15.16
CA GLU A 52 4.39 8.19 14.71
C GLU A 52 5.55 7.79 15.64
N ARG A 53 5.31 7.81 16.96
CA ARG A 53 6.30 7.33 17.94
C ARG A 53 6.65 5.85 17.73
N TYR A 54 5.64 5.01 17.51
CA TYR A 54 5.84 3.59 17.22
C TYR A 54 6.65 3.39 15.93
N VAL A 55 6.31 4.08 14.84
CA VAL A 55 7.05 4.02 13.56
C VAL A 55 8.51 4.45 13.75
N LYS A 56 8.77 5.49 14.55
CA LYS A 56 10.14 5.93 14.89
C LYS A 56 10.92 4.85 15.62
N ILE A 57 10.32 4.22 16.64
CA ILE A 57 10.93 3.12 17.40
C ILE A 57 11.25 1.94 16.47
N GLN A 58 10.34 1.59 15.57
CA GLN A 58 10.55 0.51 14.60
C GLN A 58 11.71 0.81 13.64
N LYS A 59 11.81 2.04 13.13
CA LYS A 59 12.97 2.46 12.30
C LYS A 59 14.28 2.34 13.07
N GLU A 60 14.30 2.75 14.34
CA GLU A 60 15.49 2.63 15.18
C GLU A 60 15.87 1.15 15.43
N ALA A 61 14.90 0.30 15.72
CA ALA A 61 15.11 -1.14 15.89
C ALA A 61 15.66 -1.79 14.60
N LYS A 62 15.10 -1.43 13.44
CA LYS A 62 15.61 -1.88 12.12
C LYS A 62 17.08 -1.51 11.94
N ARG A 63 17.46 -0.26 12.21
CA ARG A 63 18.85 0.19 12.11
C ARG A 63 19.80 -0.62 12.99
N LYS A 64 19.39 -0.89 14.24
CA LYS A 64 20.17 -1.72 15.17
C LYS A 64 20.32 -3.14 14.65
N LEU A 65 19.27 -3.70 14.07
CA LEU A 65 19.33 -5.04 13.46
C LEU A 65 20.29 -5.10 12.26
N GLU A 66 20.22 -4.14 11.34
CA GLU A 66 21.14 -4.10 10.19
C GLU A 66 22.60 -3.88 10.63
N MET A 67 22.82 -3.05 11.66
CA MET A 67 24.15 -2.91 12.27
C MET A 67 24.66 -4.25 12.81
N LEU A 68 23.83 -4.98 13.56
CA LEU A 68 24.22 -6.27 14.13
C LEU A 68 24.56 -7.28 13.04
N LYS A 69 23.76 -7.38 11.98
CA LYS A 69 24.06 -8.26 10.83
C LYS A 69 25.42 -7.92 10.21
N TYR A 70 25.70 -6.63 9.99
CA TYR A 70 26.98 -6.19 9.45
C TYR A 70 28.14 -6.55 10.39
N MET A 71 28.02 -6.28 11.69
CA MET A 71 29.06 -6.58 12.67
C MET A 71 29.30 -8.08 12.86
N VAL A 72 28.26 -8.90 12.78
CA VAL A 72 28.36 -10.36 12.81
C VAL A 72 29.11 -10.85 11.58
N CYS A 73 28.74 -10.39 10.38
CA CYS A 73 29.46 -10.73 9.16
C CYS A 73 30.94 -10.36 9.24
N LEU A 74 31.26 -9.14 9.71
CA LEU A 74 32.66 -8.73 9.88
C LEU A 74 33.42 -9.66 10.82
N ARG A 75 32.81 -10.07 11.92
CA ARG A 75 33.44 -11.01 12.85
C ARG A 75 33.73 -12.35 12.19
N GLU A 76 32.79 -12.89 11.44
CA GLU A 76 32.93 -14.18 10.73
C GLU A 76 34.00 -14.13 9.63
N HIS A 77 34.07 -13.00 8.92
CA HIS A 77 34.97 -12.78 7.80
C HIS A 77 36.29 -12.08 8.19
N LYS A 78 36.69 -12.11 9.47
CA LYS A 78 37.96 -11.53 9.96
C LYS A 78 38.13 -10.05 9.57
N ASN A 79 37.06 -9.27 9.71
CA ASN A 79 36.94 -7.85 9.38
C ASN A 79 37.16 -7.51 7.90
N LYS A 80 36.98 -8.47 6.98
CA LYS A 80 36.99 -8.21 5.54
C LYS A 80 35.67 -7.57 5.11
N ASN A 81 35.72 -6.27 4.85
CA ASN A 81 34.55 -5.50 4.39
C ASN A 81 34.00 -5.96 3.03
N GLU A 82 34.84 -6.51 2.16
CA GLU A 82 34.45 -6.95 0.81
C GLU A 82 33.43 -8.08 0.85
N ASP A 83 33.63 -9.04 1.75
CA ASP A 83 32.73 -10.19 1.95
C ASP A 83 31.36 -9.77 2.51
N CYS A 84 31.33 -8.64 3.25
CA CYS A 84 30.15 -8.14 3.94
C CYS A 84 29.45 -6.97 3.24
N ARG A 85 29.74 -6.74 1.94
CA ARG A 85 29.18 -5.61 1.17
C ARG A 85 27.64 -5.59 1.17
N TYR A 86 26.99 -6.75 1.11
CA TYR A 86 25.52 -6.80 1.14
C TYR A 86 24.94 -6.22 2.44
N ALA A 87 25.48 -6.65 3.60
CA ALA A 87 25.04 -6.16 4.91
C ALA A 87 25.46 -4.70 5.17
N ALA A 88 26.63 -4.30 4.65
CA ALA A 88 27.11 -2.93 4.73
C ALA A 88 26.19 -1.96 3.97
N LYS A 89 25.68 -2.36 2.80
CA LYS A 89 24.78 -1.54 1.98
C LYS A 89 23.49 -1.22 2.72
N ASP A 90 22.84 -2.22 3.32
CA ASP A 90 21.60 -2.03 4.08
C ASP A 90 21.81 -1.17 5.33
N TYR A 91 22.93 -1.40 6.04
CA TYR A 91 23.31 -0.60 7.20
C TYR A 91 23.55 0.88 6.84
N PHE A 92 24.31 1.16 5.78
CA PHE A 92 24.59 2.53 5.35
C PHE A 92 23.35 3.23 4.80
N GLN A 93 22.50 2.54 4.04
CA GLN A 93 21.23 3.10 3.58
C GLN A 93 20.39 3.60 4.76
N CYS A 94 20.26 2.76 5.79
CA CYS A 94 19.47 3.12 6.97
C CYS A 94 20.07 4.32 7.73
N ARG A 95 21.40 4.46 7.77
CA ARG A 95 22.07 5.63 8.37
C ARG A 95 21.87 6.90 7.56
N MET A 96 21.97 6.80 6.24
CA MET A 96 21.73 7.92 5.31
C MET A 96 20.28 8.40 5.38
N ASP A 97 19.31 7.49 5.49
CA ASP A 97 17.89 7.82 5.63
C ASP A 97 17.57 8.47 6.99
N ALA A 98 18.30 8.10 8.03
CA ALA A 98 18.18 8.68 9.37
C ALA A 98 18.94 10.01 9.54
N GLY A 99 19.70 10.45 8.53
CA GLY A 99 20.57 11.64 8.64
C GLY A 99 21.75 11.44 9.61
N LEU A 100 22.14 10.19 9.88
CA LEU A 100 23.28 9.82 10.73
C LEU A 100 24.58 9.64 9.92
N MET A 101 24.50 9.93 8.62
CA MET A 101 25.57 9.86 7.61
C MET A 101 25.13 10.72 6.43
N ASP A 102 26.07 11.44 5.83
CA ASP A 102 25.79 12.22 4.61
C ASP A 102 25.32 11.30 3.49
N LYS A 103 24.31 11.76 2.75
CA LYS A 103 23.77 11.02 1.61
C LYS A 103 24.76 11.08 0.48
N ASP A 104 25.27 9.91 0.10
CA ASP A 104 26.24 9.79 -0.97
C ASP A 104 25.85 8.71 -1.99
N ALA A 105 26.40 8.82 -3.19
CA ALA A 105 26.14 7.83 -4.23
C ALA A 105 26.89 6.53 -3.92
N TRP A 106 26.26 5.39 -4.17
CA TRP A 106 26.82 4.06 -3.94
C TRP A 106 28.22 3.84 -4.52
N PRO A 107 28.55 4.31 -5.75
CA PRO A 107 29.89 4.19 -6.30
C PRO A 107 30.96 4.92 -5.49
N ARG A 108 30.62 6.07 -4.88
CA ARG A 108 31.55 6.83 -4.02
C ARG A 108 31.82 6.13 -2.70
N LEU A 109 30.88 5.30 -2.25
CA LEU A 109 31.01 4.43 -1.08
C LEU A 109 31.69 3.08 -1.43
N GLY A 110 32.16 2.91 -2.67
CA GLY A 110 32.85 1.72 -3.15
C GLY A 110 31.94 0.52 -3.43
N PHE A 111 30.64 0.75 -3.62
CA PHE A 111 29.70 -0.27 -4.09
C PHE A 111 29.61 -0.18 -5.61
N LYS A 112 29.74 -1.33 -6.28
CA LYS A 112 29.58 -1.46 -7.73
C LYS A 112 28.11 -1.58 -8.11
#